data_AF-A0A2N1TA34-F1
#
_entry.id   AF-A0A2N1TA34-F1
#
_cell.length_a   1.000
_cell.length_b   1.000
_cell.length_c   1.000
_cell.angle_alpha   90.00
_cell.angle_beta   90.00
_cell.angle_gamma   90.00
#
_symmetry.space_group_name_H-M   'P 1'
#
loop_
_entity.id
_entity.type
_entity.pdbx_description
1 polymer ?
#
loop_
_entity_poly.entity_id
_entity_poly.type
_entity_poly.pdbx_seq_one_letter_code
_entity_poly.pdbx_strand_id
1 'polypeptide(L)'
;MKKRKKFITISFLIIQTAFLFIVHSAFALEKKKVAILNFVPNNVPASYANVVRDITEVRLYKTNAFDILERNRIETILREQGFEQTGCTDTGCAVELGKMLSVDMVVLGSVNKLAKFTITLKFIGVREGSVMYADSEIADVEGVIESSINLLANRSAEGILNLTQGPVKVPAKPSPPENKTMAGYYFRGIIPGLAQHYSDRYVKAAFFGIGFLAGGAYFGYSIYNWSDKRNIYENEDYAGLTEAEQQVLHDKNYDATQKAFRQANIALGIFAGIYLLNWIDVLFLSKPDFSSNTPGILHYNDGVNNIYFSFNLNDNSINEYYNEINCNVKIGISF
;
A
#
# COMPACT_ATOMS: atom_id res chain seq x y z
N MET A 1 -36.47 -41.65 -1.28
CA MET A 1 -35.71 -40.59 -1.99
C MET A 1 -35.32 -39.37 -1.14
N LYS A 2 -36.11 -38.91 -0.16
CA LYS A 2 -35.83 -37.69 0.64
C LYS A 2 -34.56 -37.75 1.53
N LYS A 3 -34.20 -38.93 2.06
CA LYS A 3 -32.99 -39.13 2.89
C LYS A 3 -31.66 -39.02 2.11
N ARG A 4 -31.61 -39.49 0.86
CA ARG A 4 -30.40 -39.39 0.00
C ARG A 4 -30.07 -37.94 -0.37
N LYS A 5 -31.07 -37.09 -0.64
CA LYS A 5 -30.85 -35.67 -0.94
C LYS A 5 -30.28 -34.88 0.24
N LYS A 6 -30.69 -35.20 1.48
CA LYS A 6 -30.13 -34.59 2.71
C LYS A 6 -28.66 -34.93 2.95
N PHE A 7 -28.23 -36.15 2.64
CA PHE A 7 -26.82 -36.55 2.78
C PHE A 7 -25.91 -35.83 1.78
N ILE A 8 -26.37 -35.64 0.54
CA ILE A 8 -25.61 -34.95 -0.50
C ILE A 8 -25.44 -33.46 -0.17
N THR A 9 -26.48 -32.77 0.32
CA THR A 9 -26.38 -31.36 0.71
C THR A 9 -25.50 -31.14 1.94
N ILE A 10 -25.53 -32.02 2.93
CA ILE A 10 -24.65 -31.93 4.11
C ILE A 10 -23.19 -32.16 3.72
N SER A 11 -22.92 -33.14 2.85
CA SER A 11 -21.56 -33.39 2.35
C SER A 11 -21.00 -32.21 1.54
N PHE A 12 -21.84 -31.54 0.75
CA PHE A 12 -21.42 -30.36 -0.03
C PHE A 12 -21.13 -29.16 0.88
N LEU A 13 -21.91 -28.99 1.95
CA LEU A 13 -21.69 -27.94 2.95
C LEU A 13 -20.38 -28.15 3.74
N ILE A 14 -20.07 -29.41 4.11
CA ILE A 14 -18.82 -29.78 4.80
C ILE A 14 -17.60 -29.59 3.89
N ILE A 15 -17.73 -29.88 2.59
CA ILE A 15 -16.66 -29.67 1.63
C ILE A 15 -16.42 -28.17 1.39
N GLN A 16 -17.49 -27.35 1.33
CA GLN A 16 -17.37 -25.90 1.22
C GLN A 16 -16.70 -25.26 2.44
N THR A 17 -17.03 -25.70 3.65
CA THR A 17 -16.40 -25.18 4.88
C THR A 17 -14.96 -25.64 5.03
N ALA A 18 -14.64 -26.88 4.63
CA ALA A 18 -13.26 -27.37 4.60
C ALA A 18 -12.40 -26.60 3.57
N PHE A 19 -12.95 -26.28 2.40
CA PHE A 19 -12.24 -25.50 1.38
C PHE A 19 -11.95 -24.07 1.85
N LEU A 20 -12.88 -23.43 2.59
CA LEU A 20 -12.65 -22.10 3.19
C LEU A 20 -11.54 -22.11 4.25
N PHE A 21 -11.35 -23.23 4.95
CA PHE A 21 -10.32 -23.37 5.99
C PHE A 21 -8.90 -23.52 5.39
N ILE A 22 -8.77 -24.21 4.25
CA ILE A 22 -7.47 -24.45 3.59
C ILE A 22 -6.90 -23.16 2.97
N VAL A 23 -7.75 -22.27 2.46
CA VAL A 23 -7.30 -20.99 1.87
C VAL A 23 -6.71 -20.04 2.91
N HIS A 24 -7.11 -20.13 4.18
CA HIS A 24 -6.58 -19.28 5.25
C HIS A 24 -5.14 -19.63 5.66
N SER A 25 -4.65 -20.83 5.36
CA SER A 25 -3.34 -21.31 5.84
C SER A 25 -2.14 -20.90 4.97
N ALA A 26 -2.37 -20.37 3.77
CA ALA A 26 -1.34 -20.28 2.72
C ALA A 26 -0.51 -18.99 2.69
N PHE A 27 -0.64 -18.09 3.68
CA PHE A 27 0.14 -16.85 3.75
C PHE A 27 1.12 -16.85 4.92
N ALA A 28 2.01 -17.83 4.98
CA ALA A 28 3.19 -17.73 5.83
C ALA A 28 4.30 -17.06 5.00
N LEU A 29 4.59 -15.78 5.29
CA LEU A 29 5.71 -15.08 4.69
C LEU A 29 7.01 -15.70 5.22
N GLU A 30 7.74 -16.44 4.37
CA GLU A 30 9.02 -17.05 4.75
C GLU A 30 10.06 -15.96 5.02
N LYS A 31 10.65 -15.97 6.23
CA LYS A 31 11.67 -15.00 6.63
C LYS A 31 12.97 -15.28 5.89
N LYS A 32 13.65 -14.21 5.50
CA LYS A 32 14.97 -14.31 4.88
C LYS A 32 16.01 -14.77 5.89
N LYS A 33 16.85 -15.74 5.50
CA LYS A 33 17.98 -16.19 6.31
C LYS A 33 19.12 -15.20 6.21
N VAL A 34 19.64 -14.75 7.34
CA VAL A 34 20.64 -13.68 7.42
C VAL A 34 21.83 -14.10 8.27
N ALA A 35 23.03 -13.97 7.74
CA ALA A 35 24.27 -14.11 8.52
C ALA A 35 24.85 -12.73 8.84
N ILE A 36 25.24 -12.51 10.10
CA ILE A 36 25.90 -11.27 10.53
C ILE A 36 27.37 -11.57 10.80
N LEU A 37 28.26 -11.00 9.99
CA LEU A 37 29.71 -11.18 10.13
C LEU A 37 30.28 -10.29 11.23
N ASN A 38 31.54 -10.53 11.60
CA ASN A 38 32.26 -9.71 12.57
C ASN A 38 32.34 -8.26 12.09
N PHE A 39 32.11 -7.31 13.01
CA PHE A 39 32.16 -5.90 12.67
C PHE A 39 33.60 -5.42 12.59
N VAL A 40 33.89 -4.59 11.58
CA VAL A 40 35.21 -3.99 11.40
C VAL A 40 35.44 -2.89 12.44
N PRO A 41 36.46 -3.03 13.32
CA PRO A 41 36.79 -2.00 14.29
C PRO A 41 37.67 -0.91 13.64
N ASN A 42 37.24 0.34 13.66
CA ASN A 42 38.07 1.48 13.26
C ASN A 42 38.20 2.45 14.44
N ASN A 43 39.42 2.61 14.95
CA ASN A 43 39.73 3.40 16.15
C ASN A 43 38.97 2.94 17.42
N VAL A 44 38.58 1.66 17.48
CA VAL A 44 37.98 1.02 18.65
C VAL A 44 38.64 -0.34 18.90
N PRO A 45 38.64 -0.87 20.13
CA PRO A 45 39.07 -2.24 20.40
C PRO A 45 38.22 -3.27 19.65
N ALA A 46 38.82 -4.37 19.18
CA ALA A 46 38.08 -5.44 18.49
C ALA A 46 36.99 -6.08 19.38
N SER A 47 37.26 -6.21 20.69
CA SER A 47 36.26 -6.66 21.68
C SER A 47 35.01 -5.77 21.69
N TYR A 48 35.19 -4.47 21.46
CA TYR A 48 34.10 -3.51 21.41
C TYR A 48 33.19 -3.72 20.19
N ALA A 49 33.79 -3.88 19.01
CA ALA A 49 33.05 -4.16 17.78
C ALA A 49 32.29 -5.50 17.87
N ASN A 50 32.87 -6.50 18.54
CA ASN A 50 32.18 -7.77 18.81
C ASN A 50 30.93 -7.59 19.68
N VAL A 51 31.03 -6.79 20.77
CA VAL A 51 29.85 -6.50 21.62
C VAL A 51 28.78 -5.77 20.82
N VAL A 52 29.16 -4.78 19.99
CA VAL A 52 28.20 -4.07 19.12
C VAL A 52 27.52 -5.03 18.15
N ARG A 53 28.26 -5.96 17.54
CA ARG A 53 27.72 -7.00 16.65
C ARG A 53 26.71 -7.90 17.38
N ASP A 54 27.01 -8.33 18.60
CA ASP A 54 26.13 -9.21 19.38
C ASP A 54 24.85 -8.47 19.79
N ILE A 55 24.95 -7.18 20.14
CA ILE A 55 23.77 -6.34 20.36
C ILE A 55 22.97 -6.22 19.06
N THR A 56 23.62 -5.94 17.93
CA THR A 56 22.94 -5.84 16.62
C THR A 56 22.21 -7.14 16.24
N GLU A 57 22.81 -8.31 16.47
CA GLU A 57 22.16 -9.61 16.27
C GLU A 57 20.86 -9.72 17.07
N VAL A 58 20.91 -9.43 18.37
CA VAL A 58 19.74 -9.47 19.24
C VAL A 58 18.68 -8.46 18.79
N ARG A 59 19.08 -7.25 18.36
CA ARG A 59 18.14 -6.22 17.91
C ARG A 59 17.48 -6.60 16.59
N LEU A 60 18.25 -7.08 15.61
CA LEU A 60 17.71 -7.57 14.34
C LEU A 60 16.79 -8.77 14.56
N TYR A 61 17.13 -9.68 15.48
CA TYR A 61 16.28 -10.82 15.82
C TYR A 61 14.92 -10.37 16.37
N LYS A 62 14.93 -9.37 17.27
CA LYS A 62 13.73 -8.79 17.88
C LYS A 62 12.80 -8.09 16.88
N THR A 63 13.29 -7.65 15.72
CA THR A 63 12.42 -7.08 14.67
C THR A 63 11.48 -8.12 14.05
N ASN A 64 11.75 -9.41 14.25
CA ASN A 64 11.00 -10.53 13.68
C ASN A 64 11.00 -10.57 12.14
N ALA A 65 11.82 -9.74 11.47
CA ALA A 65 11.91 -9.64 10.01
C ALA A 65 12.81 -10.71 9.36
N PHE A 66 13.77 -11.24 10.12
CA PHE A 66 14.82 -12.14 9.63
C PHE A 66 14.89 -13.45 10.42
N ASP A 67 15.38 -14.49 9.77
CA ASP A 67 15.88 -15.72 10.41
C ASP A 67 17.40 -15.59 10.54
N ILE A 68 17.89 -15.32 11.75
CA ILE A 68 19.31 -14.96 11.96
C ILE A 68 20.12 -16.20 12.30
N LEU A 69 21.19 -16.41 11.55
CA LEU A 69 22.14 -17.49 11.80
C LEU A 69 23.07 -17.12 12.96
N GLU A 70 23.03 -17.93 14.02
CA GLU A 70 23.86 -17.75 15.22
C GLU A 70 25.36 -17.76 14.89
N ARG A 71 26.12 -16.90 15.58
CA ARG A 71 27.58 -16.78 15.43
C ARG A 71 28.33 -18.11 15.50
N ASN A 72 28.03 -18.95 16.50
CA ASN A 72 28.71 -20.24 16.68
C ASN A 72 28.51 -21.20 15.49
N ARG A 73 27.35 -21.12 14.82
CA ARG A 73 27.08 -21.92 13.61
C ARG A 73 27.90 -21.41 12.44
N ILE A 74 28.01 -20.09 12.28
CA ILE A 74 28.87 -19.48 11.26
C ILE A 74 30.33 -19.92 11.46
N GLU A 75 30.86 -19.82 12.68
CA GLU A 75 32.24 -20.23 13.00
C GLU A 75 32.49 -21.72 12.74
N THR A 76 31.52 -22.59 13.08
CA THR A 76 31.63 -24.03 12.85
C THR A 76 31.68 -24.36 11.36
N ILE A 77 30.75 -23.81 10.55
CA ILE A 77 30.69 -24.06 9.11
C ILE A 77 31.96 -23.56 8.43
N LEU A 78 32.45 -22.38 8.79
CA LEU A 78 33.66 -21.82 8.18
C LEU A 78 34.91 -22.60 8.55
N ARG A 79 35.01 -23.10 9.80
CA ARG A 79 36.11 -23.99 10.20
C ARG A 79 36.07 -25.32 9.43
N GLU A 80 34.90 -25.89 9.20
CA GLU A 80 34.74 -27.12 8.41
C GLU A 80 35.15 -26.95 6.94
N GLN A 81 34.93 -25.76 6.38
CA GLN A 81 35.32 -25.42 5.01
C GLN A 81 36.75 -24.86 4.89
N GLY A 82 37.51 -24.78 6.00
CA GLY A 82 38.88 -24.25 6.01
C GLY A 82 38.96 -22.74 5.72
N PHE A 83 37.88 -21.99 5.96
CA PHE A 83 37.78 -20.57 5.65
C PHE A 83 38.07 -19.70 6.89
N GLU A 84 38.98 -18.73 6.75
CA GLU A 84 39.27 -17.77 7.81
C GLU A 84 38.30 -16.57 7.76
N GLN A 85 37.60 -16.29 8.87
CA GLN A 85 36.64 -15.17 8.96
C GLN A 85 37.29 -13.79 8.87
N THR A 86 38.60 -13.68 9.09
CA THR A 86 39.31 -12.41 9.21
C THR A 86 39.56 -11.80 7.84
N GLY A 87 38.79 -10.77 7.49
CA GLY A 87 39.08 -9.92 6.33
C GLY A 87 37.95 -9.76 5.31
N CYS A 88 36.82 -10.44 5.49
CA CYS A 88 35.67 -10.31 4.60
C CYS A 88 34.97 -8.95 4.77
N THR A 89 35.39 -7.96 3.98
CA THR A 89 34.91 -6.57 4.08
C THR A 89 34.34 -6.02 2.79
N ASP A 90 34.50 -6.77 1.69
CA ASP A 90 33.96 -6.47 0.38
C ASP A 90 32.70 -7.29 0.07
N THR A 91 31.90 -6.77 -0.86
CA THR A 91 30.67 -7.40 -1.33
C THR A 91 30.92 -8.78 -1.95
N GLY A 92 32.05 -8.95 -2.66
CA GLY A 92 32.39 -10.21 -3.35
C GLY A 92 32.59 -11.35 -2.37
N CYS A 93 33.45 -11.14 -1.37
CA CYS A 93 33.65 -12.10 -0.27
C CYS A 93 32.34 -12.39 0.49
N ALA A 94 31.52 -11.38 0.79
CA ALA A 94 30.27 -11.56 1.51
C ALA A 94 29.28 -12.46 0.74
N VAL A 95 29.23 -12.34 -0.59
CA VAL A 95 28.38 -13.20 -1.45
C VAL A 95 28.87 -14.65 -1.44
N GLU A 96 30.18 -14.87 -1.52
CA GLU A 96 30.77 -16.21 -1.47
C GLU A 96 30.49 -16.90 -0.13
N LEU A 97 30.74 -16.19 0.97
CA LEU A 97 30.41 -16.66 2.32
C LEU A 97 28.92 -16.94 2.49
N GLY A 98 28.06 -16.07 1.96
CA GLY A 98 26.62 -16.26 2.02
C GLY A 98 26.15 -17.55 1.33
N LYS A 99 26.79 -17.92 0.22
CA LYS A 99 26.53 -19.20 -0.47
C LYS A 99 26.96 -20.39 0.36
N MET A 100 28.16 -20.34 0.97
CA MET A 100 28.65 -21.40 1.86
C MET A 100 27.73 -21.61 3.07
N LEU A 101 27.24 -20.52 3.65
CA LEU A 101 26.34 -20.53 4.81
C LEU A 101 24.87 -20.82 4.45
N SER A 102 24.55 -20.92 3.16
CA SER A 102 23.17 -21.11 2.65
C SER A 102 22.18 -20.07 3.19
N VAL A 103 22.58 -18.80 3.21
CA VAL A 103 21.76 -17.66 3.63
C VAL A 103 21.33 -16.80 2.44
N ASP A 104 20.22 -16.07 2.57
CA ASP A 104 19.74 -15.16 1.54
C ASP A 104 20.52 -13.84 1.53
N MET A 105 20.94 -13.38 2.72
CA MET A 105 21.65 -12.11 2.90
C MET A 105 22.79 -12.22 3.90
N VAL A 106 23.80 -11.37 3.71
CA VAL A 106 24.92 -11.21 4.63
C VAL A 106 24.98 -9.75 5.09
N VAL A 107 25.14 -9.55 6.41
CA VAL A 107 25.31 -8.23 7.01
C VAL A 107 26.79 -8.00 7.31
N LEU A 108 27.34 -6.97 6.69
CA LEU A 108 28.62 -6.40 7.07
C LEU A 108 28.38 -5.20 7.98
N GLY A 109 29.18 -5.08 9.04
CA GLY A 109 29.12 -3.93 9.94
C GLY A 109 30.50 -3.32 10.18
N SER A 110 30.51 -2.03 10.52
CA SER A 110 31.72 -1.35 10.98
C SER A 110 31.39 -0.42 12.15
N VAL A 111 32.32 -0.34 13.10
CA VAL A 111 32.23 0.58 14.23
C VAL A 111 33.41 1.53 14.17
N ASN A 112 33.12 2.81 13.97
CA ASN A 112 34.11 3.87 13.83
C ASN A 112 34.05 4.78 15.05
N LYS A 113 35.20 5.16 15.60
CA LYS A 113 35.29 6.19 16.65
C LYS A 113 36.19 7.34 16.21
N LEU A 114 35.60 8.52 16.12
CA LEU A 114 36.31 9.79 16.01
C LEU A 114 35.99 10.62 17.26
N ALA A 115 35.24 11.71 17.11
CA ALA A 115 34.65 12.44 18.24
C ALA A 115 33.41 11.71 18.82
N LYS A 116 32.65 11.03 17.94
CA LYS A 116 31.45 10.26 18.24
C LYS A 116 31.62 8.84 17.69
N PHE A 117 30.77 7.91 18.13
CA PHE A 117 30.73 6.57 17.56
C PHE A 117 29.81 6.57 16.34
N THR A 118 30.23 5.89 15.27
CA THR A 118 29.40 5.66 14.09
C THR A 118 29.33 4.17 13.83
N ILE A 119 28.11 3.65 13.75
CA ILE A 119 27.84 2.23 13.48
C ILE A 119 27.20 2.18 12.11
N THR A 120 27.80 1.42 11.19
CA THR A 120 27.30 1.26 9.82
C THR A 120 26.94 -0.19 9.60
N LEU A 121 25.79 -0.44 8.98
CA LEU A 121 25.37 -1.77 8.54
C LEU A 121 25.17 -1.76 7.02
N LYS A 122 25.59 -2.84 6.36
CA LYS A 122 25.38 -3.07 4.94
C LYS A 122 24.83 -4.47 4.74
N PHE A 123 23.67 -4.56 4.11
CA PHE A 123 22.98 -5.80 3.77
C PHE A 123 23.30 -6.14 2.32
N ILE A 124 23.95 -7.28 2.11
CA ILE A 124 24.31 -7.80 0.78
C ILE A 124 23.41 -8.96 0.43
N GLY A 125 22.75 -8.88 -0.72
CA GLY A 125 21.95 -9.97 -1.27
C GLY A 125 22.86 -11.01 -1.90
N VAL A 126 22.79 -12.26 -1.44
CA VAL A 126 23.64 -13.35 -1.95
C VAL A 126 23.25 -13.72 -3.39
N ARG A 127 21.96 -13.59 -3.72
CA ARG A 127 21.42 -13.87 -5.06
C ARG A 127 21.72 -12.72 -6.02
N GLU A 128 21.52 -11.49 -5.58
CA GLU A 128 21.67 -10.27 -6.39
C GLU A 128 23.14 -9.88 -6.56
N GLY A 129 24.02 -10.32 -5.64
CA GLY A 129 25.45 -10.04 -5.67
C GLY A 129 25.80 -8.58 -5.36
N SER A 130 24.86 -7.81 -4.79
CA SER A 130 24.98 -6.36 -4.58
C SER A 130 24.45 -5.93 -3.21
N VAL A 131 24.78 -4.70 -2.81
CA VAL A 131 24.28 -4.11 -1.57
C VAL A 131 22.80 -3.75 -1.76
N MET A 132 21.92 -4.40 -0.99
CA MET A 132 20.48 -4.16 -1.03
C MET A 132 20.10 -2.95 -0.18
N TYR A 133 20.72 -2.80 0.98
CA TYR A 133 20.45 -1.71 1.92
C TYR A 133 21.71 -1.38 2.72
N ALA A 134 21.90 -0.10 3.03
CA ALA A 134 22.96 0.35 3.91
C ALA A 134 22.47 1.56 4.69
N ASP A 135 22.78 1.59 5.98
CA ASP A 135 22.43 2.70 6.87
C ASP A 135 23.49 2.84 7.96
N SER A 136 23.55 4.00 8.59
CA SER A 136 24.45 4.29 9.69
C SER A 136 23.80 5.16 10.74
N GLU A 137 24.20 4.96 11.99
CA GLU A 137 23.73 5.76 13.12
C GLU A 137 24.92 6.31 13.92
N ILE A 138 24.76 7.53 14.41
CA ILE A 138 25.77 8.21 15.23
C ILE A 138 25.33 8.14 16.70
N ALA A 139 26.24 7.71 17.57
CA ALA A 139 26.06 7.74 19.01
C ALA A 139 27.05 8.73 19.64
N ASP A 140 26.49 9.77 20.25
CA ASP A 140 27.25 10.89 20.84
C ASP A 140 28.05 10.46 22.07
N VAL A 141 27.50 9.53 22.85
CA VAL A 141 28.11 8.98 24.06
C VAL A 141 27.87 7.48 24.14
N GLU A 142 28.75 6.79 24.86
CA GLU A 142 28.72 5.32 24.98
C GLU A 142 27.39 4.79 25.55
N GLY A 143 26.77 5.51 26.50
CA GLY A 143 25.48 5.14 27.08
C GLY A 143 24.28 5.17 26.12
N VAL A 144 24.42 5.74 24.92
CA VAL A 144 23.33 5.83 23.92
C VAL A 144 23.48 4.78 22.81
N ILE A 145 24.62 4.08 22.74
CA ILE A 145 24.94 3.15 21.66
C ILE A 145 23.91 2.05 21.50
N GLU A 146 23.41 1.48 22.59
CA GLU A 146 22.39 0.43 22.51
C GLU A 146 21.07 0.94 21.91
N SER A 147 20.68 2.18 22.24
CA SER A 147 19.51 2.84 21.65
C SER A 147 19.72 3.11 20.16
N SER A 148 20.90 3.62 19.80
CA SER A 148 21.31 3.85 18.40
C SER A 148 21.28 2.55 17.57
N ILE A 149 21.78 1.44 18.11
CA ILE A 149 21.72 0.13 17.45
C ILE A 149 20.27 -0.35 17.31
N ASN A 150 19.43 -0.14 18.32
CA ASN A 150 18.02 -0.51 18.24
C ASN A 150 17.27 0.28 17.16
N LEU A 151 17.52 1.60 17.06
CA LEU A 151 16.99 2.43 15.98
C LEU A 151 17.47 1.96 14.62
N LEU A 152 18.79 1.76 14.47
CA LEU A 152 19.41 1.31 13.23
C LEU A 152 18.89 -0.06 12.77
N ALA A 153 18.71 -1.00 13.70
CA ALA A 153 18.17 -2.33 13.41
C ALA A 153 16.71 -2.28 12.93
N ASN A 154 15.87 -1.45 13.55
CA ASN A 154 14.48 -1.27 13.13
C ASN A 154 14.39 -0.61 11.75
N ARG A 155 15.12 0.48 11.51
CA ARG A 155 15.18 1.14 10.19
C ARG A 155 15.68 0.18 9.11
N SER A 156 16.70 -0.61 9.43
CA SER A 156 17.24 -1.62 8.50
C SER A 156 16.24 -2.72 8.17
N ALA A 157 15.50 -3.20 9.16
CA ALA A 157 14.44 -4.18 8.95
C ALA A 157 13.32 -3.63 8.06
N GLU A 158 12.84 -2.42 8.34
CA GLU A 158 11.84 -1.73 7.52
C GLU A 158 12.33 -1.48 6.09
N GLY A 159 13.56 -0.99 5.94
CA GLY A 159 14.19 -0.75 4.65
C GLY A 159 14.25 -2.01 3.78
N ILE A 160 14.70 -3.13 4.35
CA ILE A 160 14.77 -4.41 3.64
C ILE A 160 13.39 -4.99 3.35
N LEU A 161 12.43 -4.89 4.27
CA LEU A 161 11.06 -5.35 4.03
C LEU A 161 10.45 -4.58 2.86
N ASN A 162 10.59 -3.26 2.81
CA ASN A 162 10.10 -2.43 1.71
C ASN A 162 10.74 -2.77 0.35
N LEU A 163 11.99 -3.23 0.33
CA LEU A 163 12.69 -3.63 -0.89
C LEU A 163 12.32 -5.04 -1.38
N THR A 164 12.09 -5.97 -0.44
CA THR A 164 11.73 -7.38 -0.75
C THR A 164 10.25 -7.54 -1.08
N GLN A 165 9.46 -6.58 -0.63
CA GLN A 165 8.03 -6.56 -0.80
C GLN A 165 7.66 -5.56 -1.89
N GLY A 166 7.56 -6.03 -3.14
CA GLY A 166 6.64 -5.39 -4.08
C GLY A 166 5.30 -5.15 -3.36
N PRO A 167 4.69 -3.97 -3.55
CA PRO A 167 4.05 -3.17 -2.49
C PRO A 167 3.34 -4.02 -1.44
N VAL A 168 3.98 -4.30 -0.31
CA VAL A 168 3.29 -4.91 0.82
C VAL A 168 2.50 -3.85 1.54
N LYS A 169 1.22 -4.18 1.70
CA LYS A 169 0.32 -3.55 2.65
C LYS A 169 0.79 -3.88 4.06
N VAL A 170 1.75 -3.12 4.57
CA VAL A 170 1.82 -2.85 6.01
C VAL A 170 0.43 -2.30 6.38
N PRO A 171 -0.28 -2.78 7.41
CA PRO A 171 -1.42 -2.04 7.92
C PRO A 171 -0.85 -0.70 8.36
N ALA A 172 -1.05 0.32 7.52
CA ALA A 172 -0.50 1.63 7.73
C ALA A 172 -0.80 2.05 9.17
N LYS A 173 0.23 2.47 9.93
CA LYS A 173 0.01 3.47 10.97
C LYS A 173 -0.92 4.50 10.32
N PRO A 174 -2.12 4.77 10.85
CA PRO A 174 -3.09 5.59 10.15
C PRO A 174 -2.36 6.84 9.71
N SER A 175 -2.23 6.99 8.40
CA SER A 175 -1.62 8.18 7.82
C SER A 175 -2.34 9.36 8.47
N PRO A 176 -1.62 10.45 8.82
CA PRO A 176 -2.29 11.71 9.15
C PRO A 176 -3.40 11.93 8.12
N PRO A 177 -4.62 12.34 8.52
CA PRO A 177 -5.77 12.41 7.63
C PRO A 177 -5.31 13.09 6.33
N GLU A 178 -5.41 12.36 5.22
CA GLU A 178 -4.94 12.84 3.92
C GLU A 178 -5.61 14.21 3.70
N ASN A 179 -4.81 15.27 3.63
CA ASN A 179 -5.37 16.61 3.44
C ASN A 179 -6.18 16.60 2.14
N LYS A 180 -7.51 16.73 2.26
CA LYS A 180 -8.41 16.62 1.12
C LYS A 180 -8.17 17.78 0.18
N THR A 181 -7.77 17.49 -1.05
CA THR A 181 -7.54 18.53 -2.07
C THR A 181 -8.82 18.78 -2.87
N MET A 182 -9.03 20.03 -3.29
CA MET A 182 -10.17 20.40 -4.15
C MET A 182 -10.14 19.64 -5.48
N ALA A 183 -8.97 19.57 -6.13
CA ALA A 183 -8.80 18.84 -7.38
C ALA A 183 -9.06 17.34 -7.20
N GLY A 184 -8.55 16.75 -6.11
CA GLY A 184 -8.77 15.34 -5.79
C GLY A 184 -10.24 15.00 -5.54
N TYR A 185 -10.99 15.92 -4.95
CA TYR A 185 -12.42 15.77 -4.71
C TYR A 185 -13.24 15.77 -6.01
N TYR A 186 -13.05 16.77 -6.88
CA TYR A 186 -13.84 16.88 -8.12
C TYR A 186 -13.48 15.82 -9.16
N PHE A 187 -12.21 15.43 -9.29
CA PHE A 187 -11.81 14.34 -10.19
C PHE A 187 -12.51 13.02 -9.81
N ARG A 188 -12.66 12.76 -8.51
CA ARG A 188 -13.41 11.61 -8.00
C ARG A 188 -14.92 11.76 -8.16
N GLY A 189 -15.44 12.97 -8.41
CA GLY A 189 -16.86 13.22 -8.68
C GLY A 189 -17.38 12.64 -9.99
N ILE A 190 -16.47 12.29 -10.92
CA ILE A 190 -16.78 11.69 -12.22
C ILE A 190 -17.47 10.33 -12.06
N ILE A 191 -17.12 9.57 -11.02
CA ILE A 191 -17.74 8.29 -10.72
C ILE A 191 -18.65 8.48 -9.51
N PRO A 192 -19.97 8.30 -9.65
CA PRO A 192 -20.89 8.50 -8.53
C PRO A 192 -20.50 7.71 -7.28
N GLY A 193 -20.46 8.40 -6.15
CA GLY A 193 -20.08 7.83 -4.85
C GLY A 193 -18.60 8.00 -4.46
N LEU A 194 -17.67 8.14 -5.41
CA LEU A 194 -16.24 8.23 -5.07
C LEU A 194 -15.85 9.59 -4.44
N ALA A 195 -16.47 10.69 -4.86
CA ALA A 195 -16.26 12.00 -4.22
C ALA A 195 -16.81 12.04 -2.80
N GLN A 196 -17.99 11.45 -2.56
CA GLN A 196 -18.58 11.36 -1.22
C GLN A 196 -17.77 10.46 -0.30
N HIS A 197 -17.16 9.39 -0.84
CA HIS A 197 -16.22 8.58 -0.10
C HIS A 197 -14.98 9.40 0.31
N TYR A 198 -14.41 10.15 -0.64
CA TYR A 198 -13.27 11.04 -0.39
C TYR A 198 -13.58 12.15 0.62
N SER A 199 -14.85 12.56 0.77
CA SER A 199 -15.27 13.53 1.78
C SER A 199 -15.75 12.92 3.11
N ASP A 200 -15.47 11.64 3.38
CA ASP A 200 -15.90 10.88 4.59
C ASP A 200 -17.42 10.75 4.75
N ARG A 201 -18.17 10.87 3.65
CA ARG A 201 -19.64 10.70 3.64
C ARG A 201 -20.01 9.30 3.15
N TYR A 202 -19.61 8.29 3.92
CA TYR A 202 -19.71 6.88 3.56
C TYR A 202 -21.13 6.41 3.20
N VAL A 203 -22.16 6.89 3.90
CA VAL A 203 -23.56 6.52 3.61
C VAL A 203 -23.99 7.05 2.24
N LYS A 204 -23.65 8.31 1.92
CA LYS A 204 -23.90 8.90 0.60
C LYS A 204 -23.08 8.20 -0.48
N ALA A 205 -21.83 7.87 -0.18
CA ALA A 205 -20.96 7.12 -1.08
C ALA A 205 -21.57 5.76 -1.45
N ALA A 206 -22.08 5.02 -0.47
CA ALA A 206 -22.76 3.75 -0.71
C ALA A 206 -24.03 3.94 -1.54
N PHE A 207 -24.86 4.94 -1.22
CA PHE A 207 -26.08 5.25 -1.97
C PHE A 207 -25.80 5.53 -3.45
N PHE A 208 -24.91 6.46 -3.75
CA PHE A 208 -24.58 6.82 -5.14
C PHE A 208 -23.81 5.71 -5.86
N GLY A 209 -22.87 5.04 -5.19
CA GLY A 209 -22.10 3.95 -5.78
C GLY A 209 -22.95 2.74 -6.14
N ILE A 210 -23.80 2.27 -5.22
CA ILE A 210 -24.73 1.15 -5.48
C ILE A 210 -25.74 1.55 -6.55
N GLY A 211 -26.30 2.77 -6.46
CA GLY A 211 -27.25 3.28 -7.45
C GLY A 211 -26.65 3.33 -8.86
N PHE A 212 -25.41 3.80 -9.00
CA PHE A 212 -24.72 3.86 -10.29
C PHE A 212 -24.45 2.47 -10.86
N LEU A 213 -23.95 1.53 -10.06
CA LEU A 213 -23.69 0.16 -10.53
C LEU A 213 -24.98 -0.57 -10.92
N ALA A 214 -26.02 -0.50 -10.07
CA ALA A 214 -27.30 -1.14 -10.35
C ALA A 214 -28.01 -0.49 -11.55
N GLY A 215 -28.02 0.84 -11.62
CA GLY A 215 -28.58 1.60 -12.74
C GLY A 215 -27.84 1.34 -14.04
N GLY A 216 -26.51 1.29 -14.01
CA GLY A 216 -25.66 1.00 -15.18
C GLY A 216 -25.85 -0.43 -15.68
N ALA A 217 -25.94 -1.42 -14.78
CA ALA A 217 -26.24 -2.80 -15.13
C ALA A 217 -27.63 -2.93 -15.78
N TYR A 218 -28.65 -2.28 -15.19
CA TYR A 218 -30.00 -2.28 -15.75
C TYR A 218 -30.07 -1.58 -17.11
N PHE A 219 -29.39 -0.44 -17.26
CA PHE A 219 -29.27 0.27 -18.52
C PHE A 219 -28.57 -0.58 -19.59
N GLY A 220 -27.42 -1.18 -19.28
CA GLY A 220 -26.71 -2.09 -20.18
C GLY A 220 -27.57 -3.28 -20.61
N TYR A 221 -28.27 -3.92 -19.69
CA TYR A 221 -29.24 -4.98 -20.00
C TYR A 221 -30.35 -4.50 -20.92
N SER A 222 -30.93 -3.32 -20.66
CA SER A 222 -32.03 -2.78 -21.45
C SER A 222 -31.60 -2.45 -22.89
N ILE A 223 -30.38 -1.95 -23.09
CA ILE A 223 -29.78 -1.69 -24.40
C ILE A 223 -29.51 -3.01 -25.13
N TYR A 224 -28.98 -4.00 -24.43
CA TYR A 224 -28.78 -5.35 -24.98
C TYR A 224 -30.10 -5.96 -25.45
N ASN A 225 -31.13 -5.95 -24.61
CA ASN A 225 -32.45 -6.48 -24.95
C ASN A 225 -33.11 -5.72 -26.11
N TRP A 226 -32.97 -4.39 -26.15
CA TRP A 226 -33.44 -3.61 -27.29
C TRP A 226 -32.69 -3.97 -28.59
N SER A 227 -31.37 -4.12 -28.53
CA SER A 227 -30.56 -4.54 -29.67
C SER A 227 -30.95 -5.93 -30.17
N ASP A 228 -31.21 -6.89 -29.27
CA ASP A 228 -31.67 -8.24 -29.61
C ASP A 228 -33.02 -8.21 -30.34
N LYS A 229 -34.01 -7.51 -29.78
CA LYS A 229 -35.35 -7.39 -30.42
C LYS A 229 -35.30 -6.69 -31.76
N ARG A 230 -34.49 -5.63 -31.87
CA ARG A 230 -34.30 -4.95 -33.15
C ARG A 230 -33.68 -5.86 -34.19
N ASN A 231 -32.67 -6.67 -33.83
CA ASN A 231 -32.06 -7.62 -34.76
C ASN A 231 -33.06 -8.69 -35.24
N ILE A 232 -33.95 -9.18 -34.36
CA ILE A 232 -35.01 -10.14 -34.72
C ILE A 232 -35.99 -9.51 -35.72
N TYR A 233 -36.41 -8.26 -35.47
CA TYR A 233 -37.32 -7.52 -36.35
C TYR A 233 -36.68 -7.18 -37.72
N GLU A 234 -35.41 -6.80 -37.74
CA GLU A 234 -34.69 -6.45 -38.98
C GLU A 234 -34.35 -7.67 -39.84
N ASN A 235 -34.11 -8.82 -39.23
CA ASN A 235 -33.76 -10.08 -39.92
C ASN A 235 -34.92 -11.09 -39.91
N GLU A 236 -36.15 -10.58 -39.89
CA GLU A 236 -37.36 -11.40 -39.87
C GLU A 236 -37.49 -12.22 -41.16
N ASP A 237 -37.67 -13.54 -41.05
CA ASP A 237 -37.90 -14.43 -42.19
C ASP A 237 -39.40 -14.67 -42.39
N TYR A 238 -39.91 -14.26 -43.55
CA TYR A 238 -41.33 -14.39 -43.92
C TYR A 238 -41.61 -15.60 -44.82
N ALA A 239 -40.61 -16.45 -45.08
CA ALA A 239 -40.73 -17.58 -45.99
C ALA A 239 -41.79 -18.59 -45.51
N GLY A 240 -42.74 -18.92 -46.40
CA GLY A 240 -43.78 -19.93 -46.14
C GLY A 240 -44.98 -19.47 -45.31
N LEU A 241 -45.07 -18.18 -44.98
CA LEU A 241 -46.22 -17.57 -44.29
C LEU A 241 -47.21 -16.94 -45.28
N THR A 242 -48.50 -16.98 -44.94
CA THR A 242 -49.55 -16.23 -45.66
C THR A 242 -49.44 -14.73 -45.38
N GLU A 243 -49.98 -13.87 -46.26
CA GLU A 243 -49.93 -12.40 -46.09
C GLU A 243 -50.50 -11.95 -44.73
N ALA A 244 -51.58 -12.58 -44.27
CA ALA A 244 -52.17 -12.29 -42.96
C ALA A 244 -51.23 -12.67 -41.79
N GLU A 245 -50.52 -13.80 -41.91
CA GLU A 245 -49.55 -14.23 -40.90
C GLU A 245 -48.30 -13.35 -40.87
N GLN A 246 -47.84 -12.88 -42.04
CA GLN A 246 -46.71 -11.96 -42.14
C GLN A 246 -47.01 -10.64 -41.42
N GLN A 247 -48.21 -10.09 -41.62
CA GLN A 247 -48.63 -8.86 -40.94
C GLN A 247 -48.69 -9.05 -39.41
N VAL A 248 -49.28 -10.15 -38.94
CA VAL A 248 -49.36 -10.43 -37.50
C VAL A 248 -47.98 -10.59 -36.88
N LEU A 249 -47.05 -11.28 -37.56
CA LEU A 249 -45.68 -11.46 -37.08
C LEU A 249 -44.89 -10.15 -37.04
N HIS A 250 -45.01 -9.33 -38.10
CA HIS A 250 -44.39 -8.01 -38.18
C HIS A 250 -44.87 -7.09 -37.04
N ASP A 251 -46.19 -6.98 -36.85
CA ASP A 251 -46.79 -6.13 -35.81
C ASP A 251 -46.35 -6.57 -34.41
N LYS A 252 -46.26 -7.89 -34.19
CA LYS A 252 -45.80 -8.46 -32.92
C LYS A 252 -44.35 -8.09 -32.60
N ASN A 253 -43.44 -8.20 -33.58
CA ASN A 253 -42.03 -7.93 -33.36
C ASN A 253 -41.71 -6.42 -33.37
N TYR A 254 -42.47 -5.63 -34.11
CA TYR A 254 -42.47 -4.18 -34.01
C TYR A 254 -42.86 -3.71 -32.61
N ASP A 255 -43.99 -4.20 -32.06
CA ASP A 255 -44.43 -3.87 -30.70
C ASP A 255 -43.43 -4.33 -29.63
N ALA A 256 -42.84 -5.52 -29.79
CA ALA A 256 -41.78 -6.01 -28.90
C ALA A 256 -40.54 -5.10 -28.90
N THR A 257 -40.11 -4.65 -30.08
CA THR A 257 -38.98 -3.72 -30.24
C THR A 257 -39.30 -2.36 -29.61
N GLN A 258 -40.50 -1.84 -29.83
CA GLN A 258 -40.93 -0.55 -29.27
C GLN A 258 -41.05 -0.57 -27.75
N LYS A 259 -41.51 -1.69 -27.17
CA LYS A 259 -41.52 -1.92 -25.72
C LYS A 259 -40.11 -1.95 -25.15
N ALA A 260 -39.19 -2.69 -25.78
CA ALA A 260 -37.80 -2.75 -25.36
C ALA A 260 -37.09 -1.38 -25.45
N PHE A 261 -37.38 -0.60 -26.51
CA PHE A 261 -36.88 0.77 -26.65
C PHE A 261 -37.39 1.69 -25.53
N ARG A 262 -38.68 1.62 -25.20
CA ARG A 262 -39.25 2.37 -24.08
C ARG A 262 -38.56 2.01 -22.76
N GLN A 263 -38.32 0.72 -22.53
CA GLN A 263 -37.59 0.24 -21.36
C GLN A 263 -36.17 0.82 -21.31
N ALA A 264 -35.45 0.84 -22.44
CA ALA A 264 -34.12 1.41 -22.54
C ALA A 264 -34.09 2.91 -22.24
N ASN A 265 -35.06 3.69 -22.73
CA ASN A 265 -35.17 5.12 -22.41
C ASN A 265 -35.49 5.38 -20.93
N ILE A 266 -36.36 4.56 -20.32
CA ILE A 266 -36.63 4.64 -18.88
C ILE A 266 -35.35 4.33 -18.10
N ALA A 267 -34.62 3.28 -18.49
CA ALA A 267 -33.37 2.91 -17.84
C ALA A 267 -32.30 4.00 -17.98
N LEU A 268 -32.18 4.62 -19.16
CA LEU A 268 -31.31 5.78 -19.40
C LEU A 268 -31.69 6.95 -18.49
N GLY A 269 -32.99 7.26 -18.38
CA GLY A 269 -33.49 8.33 -17.52
C GLY A 269 -33.15 8.11 -16.04
N ILE A 270 -33.30 6.86 -15.56
CA ILE A 270 -32.90 6.49 -14.19
C ILE A 270 -31.39 6.66 -14.01
N PHE A 271 -30.58 6.10 -14.92
CA PHE A 271 -29.13 6.14 -14.82
C PHE A 271 -28.58 7.58 -14.89
N ALA A 272 -29.06 8.38 -15.85
CA ALA A 272 -28.73 9.79 -15.99
C ALA A 272 -29.21 10.59 -14.77
N GLY A 273 -30.39 10.29 -14.23
CA GLY A 273 -30.92 10.92 -13.02
C GLY A 273 -30.01 10.71 -11.80
N ILE A 274 -29.54 9.47 -11.59
CA ILE A 274 -28.57 9.15 -10.51
C ILE A 274 -27.28 9.94 -10.71
N TYR A 275 -26.78 10.02 -11.95
CA TYR A 275 -25.56 10.77 -12.27
C TYR A 275 -25.71 12.27 -12.00
N LEU A 276 -26.85 12.86 -12.37
CA LEU A 276 -27.16 14.27 -12.10
C LEU A 276 -27.29 14.55 -10.59
N LEU A 277 -28.01 13.70 -9.86
CA LEU A 277 -28.14 13.82 -8.40
C LEU A 277 -26.78 13.70 -7.70
N ASN A 278 -25.89 12.85 -8.20
CA ASN A 278 -24.51 12.77 -7.70
C ASN A 278 -23.80 14.12 -7.86
N TRP A 279 -23.84 14.74 -9.04
CA TRP A 279 -23.18 16.03 -9.24
C TRP A 279 -23.77 17.17 -8.41
N ILE A 280 -25.09 17.18 -8.22
CA ILE A 280 -25.75 18.13 -7.29
C ILE A 280 -25.20 17.94 -5.87
N ASP A 281 -25.10 16.70 -5.40
CA ASP A 281 -24.57 16.40 -4.07
C ASP A 281 -23.08 16.77 -3.96
N VAL A 282 -22.27 16.46 -4.98
CA VAL A 282 -20.84 16.79 -5.04
C VAL A 282 -20.62 18.31 -4.96
N LEU A 283 -21.40 19.10 -5.70
CA LEU A 283 -21.22 20.55 -5.78
C LEU A 283 -21.71 21.28 -4.52
N PHE A 284 -22.81 20.82 -3.91
CA PHE A 284 -23.51 21.64 -2.91
C PHE A 284 -23.61 21.01 -1.52
N LEU A 285 -23.66 19.68 -1.41
CA LEU A 285 -24.05 19.02 -0.15
C LEU A 285 -22.94 18.22 0.51
N SER A 286 -21.93 17.79 -0.26
CA SER A 286 -20.91 16.84 0.18
C SER A 286 -19.48 17.38 0.18
N LYS A 287 -19.31 18.67 -0.11
CA LYS A 287 -18.02 19.37 -0.12
C LYS A 287 -17.36 19.29 1.27
N PRO A 288 -16.11 18.81 1.38
CA PRO A 288 -15.33 18.84 2.61
C PRO A 288 -14.60 20.18 2.78
N ASP A 289 -14.11 20.46 3.98
CA ASP A 289 -13.19 21.57 4.22
C ASP A 289 -11.82 21.24 3.62
N PHE A 290 -11.44 22.00 2.59
CA PHE A 290 -10.14 21.90 1.95
C PHE A 290 -9.11 22.66 2.79
N SER A 291 -8.77 22.14 3.97
CA SER A 291 -7.70 22.67 4.82
C SER A 291 -6.38 22.60 4.05
N SER A 292 -5.93 23.73 3.51
CA SER A 292 -4.59 23.86 2.94
C SER A 292 -3.61 24.11 4.08
N ASN A 293 -2.71 23.16 4.35
CA ASN A 293 -1.38 23.55 4.82
C ASN A 293 -0.70 24.31 3.67
N THR A 294 -1.07 25.58 3.50
CA THR A 294 -0.25 26.54 2.76
C THR A 294 0.91 26.93 3.66
N PRO A 295 2.17 26.79 3.23
CA PRO A 295 3.28 27.39 3.94
C PRO A 295 3.12 28.91 3.84
N GLY A 296 2.76 29.55 4.95
CA GLY A 296 2.59 31.01 5.05
C GLY A 296 1.14 31.48 4.90
N ILE A 297 0.51 31.84 6.02
CA ILE A 297 -0.73 32.60 6.03
C ILE A 297 -0.42 33.97 6.64
N LEU A 298 -0.81 35.04 5.94
CA LEU A 298 -0.73 36.41 6.46
C LEU A 298 -1.88 36.61 7.47
N HIS A 299 -1.54 36.86 8.73
CA HIS A 299 -2.51 37.27 9.74
C HIS A 299 -2.42 38.79 9.92
N TYR A 300 -3.43 39.51 9.41
CA TYR A 300 -3.63 40.93 9.69
C TYR A 300 -4.53 41.06 10.92
N ASN A 301 -4.03 41.72 11.98
CA ASN A 301 -4.78 41.97 13.21
C ASN A 301 -5.20 43.44 13.27
N ASP A 302 -6.50 43.71 13.15
CA ASP A 302 -7.08 45.05 12.99
C ASP A 302 -7.13 45.87 14.30
N GLY A 303 -6.50 45.39 15.38
CA GLY A 303 -6.49 46.05 16.69
C GLY A 303 -5.16 46.70 17.08
N VAL A 304 -4.06 46.35 16.42
CA VAL A 304 -2.71 46.87 16.69
C VAL A 304 -1.97 46.76 15.37
N ASN A 305 -1.54 47.87 14.75
CA ASN A 305 -0.89 47.98 13.41
C ASN A 305 0.38 47.10 13.23
N ASN A 306 0.24 45.79 13.38
CA ASN A 306 1.29 44.80 13.35
C ASN A 306 0.88 43.71 12.38
N ILE A 307 1.69 43.55 11.33
CA ILE A 307 1.58 42.43 10.40
C ILE A 307 2.48 41.32 10.95
N TYR A 308 1.92 40.13 11.18
CA TYR A 308 2.68 38.96 11.59
C TYR A 308 2.90 38.03 10.39
N PHE A 309 4.15 37.66 10.16
CA PHE A 309 4.52 36.58 9.24
C PHE A 309 4.73 35.31 10.04
N SER A 310 3.97 34.25 9.76
CA SER A 310 4.23 32.90 10.25
C SER A 310 4.66 32.02 9.08
N PHE A 311 5.95 31.70 9.02
CA PHE A 311 6.47 30.71 8.08
C PHE A 311 6.47 29.36 8.77
N ASN A 312 5.66 28.43 8.28
CA ASN A 312 5.80 27.02 8.64
C ASN A 312 6.73 26.40 7.59
N LEU A 313 8.02 26.26 7.94
CA LEU A 313 9.02 25.61 7.10
C LEU A 313 8.82 24.09 7.18
N ASN A 314 7.73 23.60 6.61
CA ASN A 314 7.50 22.18 6.43
C ASN A 314 7.60 21.84 4.95
N ASP A 315 8.80 22.02 4.39
CA ASP A 315 9.15 21.49 3.08
C ASP A 315 9.59 20.03 3.26
N ASN A 316 8.69 19.10 2.96
CA ASN A 316 8.91 17.66 3.07
C ASN A 316 9.94 17.12 2.06
N SER A 317 10.56 17.96 1.22
CA SER A 317 11.69 17.55 0.38
C SER A 317 13.06 17.70 1.07
N ILE A 318 13.11 18.30 2.26
CA ILE A 318 14.35 18.56 3.02
C ILE A 318 14.34 17.89 4.42
N ASN A 319 13.21 17.29 4.83
CA ASN A 319 12.95 16.85 6.21
C ASN A 319 13.08 15.34 6.46
N GLU A 320 14.10 14.68 5.93
CA GLU A 320 14.36 13.26 6.27
C GLU A 320 15.47 13.05 7.32
N TYR A 321 16.06 14.13 7.87
CA TYR A 321 17.23 13.99 8.78
C TYR A 321 17.25 14.81 10.07
N TYR A 322 16.22 15.58 10.41
CA TYR A 322 16.17 16.31 11.69
C TYR A 322 14.83 16.12 12.40
N ASN A 323 14.88 15.62 13.64
CA ASN A 323 13.74 15.65 14.56
C ASN A 323 13.21 17.09 14.67
N GLU A 324 11.89 17.23 14.63
CA GLU A 324 11.07 18.44 14.77
C GLU A 324 11.81 19.67 15.34
N ILE A 325 12.33 20.54 14.47
CA ILE A 325 12.62 21.92 14.85
C ILE A 325 11.38 22.73 14.50
N ASN A 326 10.45 22.85 15.46
CA ASN A 326 9.36 23.83 15.39
C ASN A 326 9.94 25.25 15.58
N CYS A 327 10.52 25.82 14.52
CA CYS A 327 10.98 27.20 14.51
C CYS A 327 9.81 28.13 14.16
N ASN A 328 9.10 28.63 15.16
CA ASN A 328 8.17 29.75 14.99
C ASN A 328 8.96 31.06 14.94
N VAL A 329 9.35 31.50 13.75
CA VAL A 329 9.95 32.83 13.55
C VAL A 329 8.82 33.86 13.42
N LYS A 330 8.63 34.69 14.45
CA LYS A 330 7.75 35.87 14.37
C LYS A 330 8.58 37.09 13.99
N ILE A 331 8.39 37.59 12.78
CA ILE A 331 8.93 38.88 12.34
C ILE A 331 7.79 39.88 12.43
N GLY A 332 7.92 40.89 13.29
CA GLY A 332 6.98 42.00 13.39
C GLY A 332 7.57 43.22 12.70
N ILE A 333 6.81 43.83 11.78
CA ILE A 333 7.11 45.17 11.25
C ILE A 333 6.04 46.10 11.82
N SER A 334 6.47 47.06 12.63
CA SER A 334 5.63 48.12 13.18
C SER A 334 5.69 49.31 12.22
N PHE A 335 4.53 49.83 11.82
CA PHE A 335 4.42 51.12 11.13
C PHE A 335 3.94 52.20 12.08
#